data_AF-A0A7W0FJR7-F1
#
_entry.id   AF-A0A7W0FJR7-F1
#
_cell.length_a   1.000
_cell.length_b   1.000
_cell.length_c   1.000
_cell.angle_alpha   90.00
_cell.angle_beta   90.00
_cell.angle_gamma   90.00
#
_symmetry.space_group_name_H-M   'P 1'
#
loop_
_entity.id
_entity.type
_entity.pdbx_description
1 polymer ?
#
loop_
_entity_poly.entity_id
_entity_poly.type
_entity_poly.pdbx_seq_one_letter_code
_entity_poly.pdbx_strand_id
1 'polypeptide(L)'
;PEQVKRTGISGLTPTMIQQALIAGERWKLVCSAKRTVNGLETSVEPQRVAPNSPLYSVNGTSSFVQFELDTLPGLGILESNPGPKTTAYGLLADLINVMRGA
;
A
#
# COMPACT_ATOMS: atom_id res chain seq x y z
N PRO A 1 3.04 -15.32 6.06
CA PRO A 1 2.56 -14.22 6.94
C PRO A 1 3.47 -13.92 8.13
N GLU A 2 4.00 -14.95 8.79
CA GLU A 2 4.83 -14.84 10.00
C GLU A 2 6.17 -14.12 9.76
N GLN A 3 6.69 -14.15 8.54
CA GLN A 3 7.95 -13.52 8.14
C GLN A 3 7.84 -12.00 7.91
N VAL A 4 6.64 -11.42 8.02
CA VAL A 4 6.40 -9.99 7.82
C VAL A 4 6.55 -9.25 9.15
N LYS A 5 7.44 -8.25 9.20
CA LYS A 5 7.54 -7.32 10.34
C LYS A 5 6.28 -6.47 10.41
N ARG A 6 5.53 -6.51 11.51
CA ARG A 6 4.21 -5.87 11.59
C ARG A 6 4.07 -4.98 12.81
N THR A 7 3.67 -3.75 12.57
CA THR A 7 3.26 -2.78 13.58
C THR A 7 1.95 -2.15 13.12
N GLY A 8 0.91 -2.23 13.97
CA GLY A 8 -0.39 -1.61 13.68
C GLY A 8 -0.42 -0.11 13.98
N ILE A 9 -1.57 0.52 13.74
CA ILE A 9 -1.77 1.95 13.99
C ILE A 9 -2.23 2.26 15.43
N SER A 10 -2.44 1.26 16.28
CA SER A 10 -2.99 1.45 17.64
C SER A 10 -2.12 2.30 18.56
N GLY A 11 -0.82 2.43 18.28
CA GLY A 11 0.10 3.31 19.00
C GLY A 11 0.10 4.77 18.55
N LEU A 12 -0.61 5.12 17.47
CA LEU A 12 -0.66 6.50 16.98
C LEU A 12 -1.57 7.36 17.86
N THR A 13 -1.03 8.47 18.36
CA THR A 13 -1.79 9.42 19.19
C THR A 13 -2.25 10.63 18.36
N PRO A 14 -3.31 11.34 18.80
CA PRO A 14 -3.71 12.60 18.17
C PRO A 14 -2.57 13.62 18.08
N THR A 15 -1.70 13.67 19.09
CA THR A 15 -0.52 14.55 19.09
C THR A 15 0.47 14.20 17.99
N MET A 16 0.75 12.91 17.77
CA MET A 16 1.61 12.45 16.67
C MET A 16 1.02 12.77 15.30
N ILE A 17 -0.30 12.72 15.16
CA ILE A 17 -1.00 13.10 13.93
C ILE A 17 -0.89 14.60 13.70
N GLN A 18 -1.14 15.42 14.72
CA GLN A 18 -1.00 16.88 14.63
C GLN A 18 0.43 17.31 14.29
N GLN A 19 1.44 16.68 14.89
CA GLN A 19 2.85 16.95 14.58
C GLN A 19 3.19 16.63 13.11
N ALA A 20 2.66 15.53 12.57
CA ALA A 20 2.84 15.20 11.15
C ALA A 20 2.17 16.25 10.26
N LEU A 21 0.94 16.67 10.58
CA LEU A 21 0.23 17.70 9.81
C LEU A 21 0.96 19.05 9.80
N ILE A 22 1.50 19.49 10.96
CA ILE A 22 2.31 20.71 11.06
C ILE A 22 3.56 20.62 10.19
N ALA A 23 4.18 19.44 10.11
CA ALA A 23 5.32 19.18 9.24
C ALA A 23 4.94 19.02 7.75
N GLY A 24 3.66 19.14 7.38
CA GLY A 24 3.18 18.94 6.02
C GLY A 24 3.13 17.47 5.58
N GLU A 25 3.17 16.54 6.53
CA GLU A 25 3.20 15.09 6.29
C GLU A 25 1.92 14.41 6.77
N ARG A 26 1.74 13.14 6.39
CA ARG A 26 0.60 12.31 6.79
C ARG A 26 1.07 10.95 7.27
N TRP A 27 0.43 10.42 8.31
CA TRP A 27 0.60 9.02 8.66
C TRP A 27 -0.15 8.12 7.66
N LYS A 28 0.54 7.09 7.16
CA LYS A 28 -0.02 6.01 6.34
C LYS A 28 0.46 4.68 6.91
N LEU A 29 -0.40 3.65 6.92
CA LEU A 29 0.03 2.29 7.20
C LEU A 29 0.55 1.70 5.88
N VAL A 30 1.87 1.54 5.76
CA VAL A 30 2.51 1.17 4.50
C VAL A 30 2.92 -0.29 4.54
N CYS A 31 2.51 -1.04 3.53
CA CYS A 31 3.01 -2.38 3.24
C CYS A 31 4.19 -2.25 2.27
N SER A 32 5.33 -2.86 2.60
CA SER A 32 6.49 -2.88 1.72
C SER A 32 7.03 -4.29 1.54
N ALA A 33 7.56 -4.56 0.35
CA ALA A 33 8.30 -5.77 0.04
C ALA A 33 9.46 -5.40 -0.89
N LYS A 34 10.69 -5.75 -0.50
CA LYS A 34 11.90 -5.42 -1.25
C LYS A 34 12.80 -6.64 -1.36
N ARG A 35 13.23 -6.96 -2.59
CA ARG A 35 14.27 -7.96 -2.82
C ARG A 35 15.63 -7.33 -2.53
N THR A 36 16.41 -7.97 -1.66
CA THR A 36 17.77 -7.59 -1.29
C THR A 36 18.73 -8.75 -1.59
N VAL A 37 20.04 -8.50 -1.44
CA VAL A 37 21.07 -9.55 -1.56
C VAL A 37 20.90 -10.68 -0.54
N ASN A 38 20.23 -10.40 0.58
CA ASN A 38 20.03 -11.35 1.68
C ASN A 38 18.65 -12.03 1.66
N GLY A 39 17.79 -11.72 0.67
CA GLY A 39 16.47 -12.31 0.54
C GLY A 39 15.35 -11.29 0.33
N LEU A 40 14.17 -11.57 0.87
CA LEU A 40 13.00 -10.70 0.77
C LEU A 40 12.74 -10.00 2.11
N GLU A 41 12.85 -8.68 2.13
CA GLU A 41 12.44 -7.87 3.28
C GLU A 41 10.98 -7.47 3.12
N THR A 42 10.18 -7.68 4.16
CA THR A 42 8.74 -7.32 4.15
C THR A 42 8.34 -6.63 5.45
N SER A 43 7.54 -5.57 5.34
CA SER A 43 7.00 -4.86 6.51
C SER A 43 5.58 -4.36 6.28
N VAL A 44 4.85 -4.18 7.39
CA VAL A 44 3.63 -3.38 7.47
C VAL A 44 3.76 -2.50 8.71
N GLU A 45 3.89 -1.19 8.53
CA GLU A 45 4.14 -0.27 9.65
C GLU A 45 3.61 1.15 9.37
N PRO A 46 3.26 1.93 10.40
CA PRO A 46 2.92 3.33 10.22
C PRO A 46 4.16 4.11 9.77
N GLN A 47 4.03 4.89 8.70
CA GLN A 47 5.08 5.75 8.16
C GLN A 47 4.55 7.18 8.00
N ARG A 48 5.42 8.16 8.24
CA ARG A 48 5.17 9.56 7.88
C ARG A 48 5.50 9.73 6.41
N VAL A 49 4.52 10.19 5.63
CA VAL A 49 4.58 10.33 4.19
C VAL A 49 4.53 11.82 3.85
N ALA A 50 5.51 12.28 3.08
CA ALA A 50 5.62 13.67 2.61
C ALA A 50 4.84 13.89 1.30
N PRO A 51 4.51 15.16 0.93
CA PRO A 51 3.70 15.48 -0.24
C PRO A 51 4.26 15.02 -1.59
N ASN A 52 5.58 14.78 -1.65
CA ASN A 52 6.25 14.27 -2.85
C ASN A 52 6.07 12.76 -3.08
N SER A 53 5.55 12.02 -2.09
CA SER A 53 5.24 10.61 -2.24
C SER A 53 3.84 10.42 -2.85
N PRO A 54 3.67 9.50 -3.82
CA PRO A 54 2.36 9.14 -4.35
C PRO A 54 1.36 8.67 -3.28
N LEU A 55 1.85 8.12 -2.16
CA LEU A 55 1.03 7.66 -1.04
C LEU A 55 0.35 8.81 -0.28
N TYR A 56 0.83 10.05 -0.43
CA TYR A 56 0.32 11.20 0.33
C TYR A 56 -1.15 11.51 0.00
N SER A 57 -1.50 11.41 -1.29
CA SER A 57 -2.83 11.77 -1.82
C SER A 57 -3.87 10.66 -1.66
N VAL A 58 -3.46 9.44 -1.28
CA VAL A 58 -4.34 8.28 -1.14
C VAL A 58 -5.17 8.39 0.15
N ASN A 59 -6.50 8.53 0.05
CA ASN A 59 -7.36 8.75 1.21
C ASN A 59 -8.60 7.84 1.19
N GLY A 60 -9.28 7.76 2.34
CA GLY A 60 -10.48 6.95 2.49
C GLY A 60 -10.16 5.47 2.33
N THR A 61 -10.95 4.77 1.51
CA THR A 61 -10.75 3.36 1.17
C THR A 61 -9.88 3.15 -0.05
N SER A 62 -9.42 4.23 -0.70
CA SER A 62 -8.54 4.12 -1.88
C SER A 62 -7.23 3.43 -1.51
N SER A 63 -6.69 2.66 -2.45
CA SER A 63 -5.43 1.92 -2.29
C SER A 63 -4.45 2.31 -3.39
N PHE A 64 -3.15 2.22 -3.10
CA PHE A 64 -2.10 2.47 -4.07
C PHE A 64 -0.97 1.48 -3.86
N VAL A 65 -0.46 0.93 -4.97
CA VAL A 65 0.75 0.12 -4.97
C VAL A 65 1.77 0.75 -5.92
N GLN A 66 3.00 0.87 -5.44
CA GLN A 66 4.14 1.32 -6.22
C GLN A 66 5.07 0.14 -6.45
N PHE A 67 5.50 -0.03 -7.70
CA PHE A 67 6.53 -0.96 -8.10
C PHE A 67 7.79 -0.17 -8.47
N GLU A 68 8.90 -0.56 -7.85
CA GLU A 68 10.24 -0.12 -8.21
C GLU A 68 10.92 -1.30 -8.91
N LEU A 69 11.03 -1.19 -10.23
CA LEU A 69 11.61 -2.21 -11.11
C LEU A 69 12.89 -1.65 -11.74
N ASP A 70 13.72 -2.55 -12.25
CA ASP A 70 14.95 -2.23 -12.97
C ASP A 70 14.70 -1.34 -14.20
N THR A 71 13.63 -1.61 -14.95
CA THR A 71 13.25 -0.83 -16.13
C THR A 71 12.16 0.21 -15.86
N LEU A 72 11.40 0.05 -14.77
CA LEU A 72 10.31 0.95 -14.38
C LEU A 72 10.53 1.41 -12.93
N PRO A 73 11.29 2.50 -12.71
CA PRO A 73 11.71 2.91 -11.37
C PRO A 73 10.56 3.40 -10.48
N GLY A 74 9.35 3.57 -11.02
CA GLY A 74 8.17 3.99 -10.25
C GLY A 74 6.88 3.81 -11.03
N LEU A 75 6.43 2.56 -11.17
CA LEU A 75 5.11 2.25 -11.73
C LEU A 75 4.08 2.20 -10.60
N GLY A 76 3.04 3.05 -10.69
CA GLY A 76 1.97 3.10 -9.69
C GLY A 76 0.64 2.57 -10.23
N ILE A 77 -0.10 1.84 -9.39
CA ILE A 77 -1.51 1.51 -9.62
C ILE A 77 -2.34 2.12 -8.50
N LEU A 78 -3.28 2.99 -8.87
CA LEU A 78 -4.23 3.63 -7.97
C LEU A 78 -5.60 2.99 -8.12
N GLU A 79 -6.16 2.54 -7.01
CA GLU A 79 -7.56 2.12 -6.91
C GLU A 79 -8.33 3.18 -6.10
N SER A 80 -9.25 3.88 -6.74
CA SER A 80 -10.01 4.97 -6.12
C SER A 80 -11.32 4.47 -5.54
N ASN A 81 -11.46 4.55 -4.22
CA ASN A 81 -12.68 4.24 -3.46
C ASN A 81 -13.35 2.91 -3.88
N PRO A 82 -12.67 1.77 -3.73
CA PRO A 82 -13.23 0.46 -4.08
C PRO A 82 -14.48 0.15 -3.26
N GLY A 83 -15.30 -0.74 -3.81
CA GLY A 83 -16.51 -1.23 -3.18
C GLY A 83 -16.78 -2.68 -3.54
N PRO A 84 -17.85 -3.30 -3.02
CA PRO A 84 -18.08 -4.74 -3.17
C PRO A 84 -18.09 -5.23 -4.63
N LYS A 85 -18.51 -4.38 -5.58
CA LYS A 85 -18.48 -4.70 -7.02
C LYS A 85 -17.07 -4.88 -7.57
N THR A 86 -16.09 -4.08 -7.13
CA THR A 86 -14.70 -4.22 -7.62
C THR A 86 -14.08 -5.51 -7.11
N THR A 87 -14.35 -5.89 -5.85
CA THR A 87 -13.96 -7.19 -5.29
C THR A 87 -14.62 -8.36 -6.04
N ALA A 88 -15.93 -8.29 -6.30
CA ALA A 88 -16.65 -9.36 -7.01
C ALA A 88 -16.18 -9.52 -8.47
N TYR A 89 -15.79 -8.43 -9.12
CA TYR A 89 -15.24 -8.47 -10.48
C TYR A 89 -13.94 -9.26 -10.54
N GLY A 90 -13.06 -9.14 -9.53
CA GLY A 90 -11.83 -9.93 -9.44
C GLY A 90 -12.12 -11.44 -9.49
N LEU A 91 -13.05 -11.91 -8.65
CA LEU A 91 -13.45 -13.32 -8.62
C LEU A 91 -14.03 -13.80 -9.97
N LEU A 92 -14.86 -12.98 -10.62
CA LEU A 92 -15.43 -13.32 -11.93
C LEU A 92 -14.35 -13.41 -13.00
N ALA A 93 -13.42 -12.46 -13.03
CA ALA A 93 -12.31 -12.45 -13.98
C ALA A 93 -11.43 -13.70 -13.81
N ASP A 94 -11.10 -14.05 -12.57
CA ASP A 94 -10.33 -15.26 -12.24
C ASP A 94 -11.06 -16.53 -12.73
N LEU A 95 -12.36 -16.65 -12.48
CA LEU A 95 -13.16 -17.81 -12.93
C LEU A 95 -13.17 -17.94 -14.46
N ILE A 96 -13.33 -16.83 -15.18
CA ILE A 96 -13.28 -16.82 -16.65
C ILE A 96 -11.90 -17.26 -17.14
N ASN A 97 -10.83 -16.80 -16.51
CA ASN A 97 -9.45 -17.16 -16.90
C ASN A 97 -9.17 -18.64 -16.66
N VAL A 98 -9.57 -19.17 -15.50
CA VAL A 98 -9.48 -20.62 -15.19
C VAL A 98 -10.21 -21.43 -16.25
N MET A 99 -11.39 -20.99 -16.68
CA MET A 99 -12.17 -21.72 -17.69
C MET A 99 -11.59 -21.65 -19.09
N ARG A 100 -10.78 -20.63 -19.39
CA ARG A 100 -10.03 -20.52 -20.64
C ARG A 100 -8.74 -21.36 -20.62
N GLY A 101 -8.32 -21.88 -19.47
CA GLY A 101 -7.04 -22.58 -19.33
C GLY A 101 -5.82 -21.66 -19.39
N ALA A 102 -6.00 -20.39 -19.02
CA ALA A 102 -4.93 -19.41 -18.88
C ALA A 102 -4.23 -19.55 -17.52
#